data_AF-A0A7C4LFC6-F1
#
_entry.id   AF-A0A7C4LFC6-F1
#
_cell.length_a   1.000
_cell.length_b   1.000
_cell.length_c   1.000
_cell.angle_alpha   90.00
_cell.angle_beta   90.00
_cell.angle_gamma   90.00
#
_symmetry.space_group_name_H-M   'P 1'
#
loop_
_entity.id
_entity.type
_entity.pdbx_description
1 polymer ?
#
loop_
_entity_poly.entity_id
_entity_poly.type
_entity_poly.pdbx_seq_one_letter_code
_entity_poly.pdbx_strand_id
1 'polypeptide(L)'
;MFTGETQPQNPDGQHEICVELLNHVVSRGSPASLIATAAYVVPEYSDSRRVFVAGNDEGLLNELGNLGGNILEEGVITGVNGIIVGWASYYGIRSAVMLGETWSTIVEFNEVDYRAVKSVVDLLKSYLKIKIPTEDLLSQAEVVESRIKAALSQVSKLMGRGAERRESREIM
;
A
#
# COMPACT_ATOMS: atom_id res chain seq x y z
N MET A 1 -8.57 -15.34 -0.40
CA MET A 1 -8.33 -13.87 -0.45
C MET A 1 -9.54 -13.22 0.19
N PHE A 2 -9.33 -12.32 1.15
CA PHE A 2 -10.39 -11.53 1.77
C PHE A 2 -10.20 -10.08 1.35
N THR A 3 -11.29 -9.43 0.92
CA THR A 3 -11.29 -8.04 0.47
C THR A 3 -12.53 -7.34 1.03
N GLY A 4 -12.49 -6.01 1.10
CA GLY A 4 -13.62 -5.20 1.50
C GLY A 4 -13.49 -3.81 0.91
N GLU A 5 -14.62 -3.17 0.61
CA GLU A 5 -14.68 -1.79 0.13
C GLU A 5 -14.52 -0.79 1.29
N THR A 6 -14.74 -1.25 2.52
CA THR A 6 -14.62 -0.45 3.74
C THR A 6 -14.01 -1.28 4.86
N GLN A 7 -13.48 -0.58 5.87
CA GLN A 7 -13.07 -1.17 7.13
C GLN A 7 -13.83 -0.50 8.29
N PRO A 8 -14.03 -1.20 9.43
CA PRO A 8 -14.55 -0.58 10.64
C PRO A 8 -13.72 0.66 11.01
N GLN A 9 -14.40 1.75 11.37
CA GLN A 9 -13.75 3.04 11.64
C GLN A 9 -13.20 3.15 13.06
N ASN A 10 -13.77 2.41 14.01
CA ASN A 10 -13.31 2.39 15.39
C ASN A 10 -12.36 1.20 15.63
N PRO A 11 -11.41 1.32 16.59
CA PRO A 11 -10.47 0.24 16.91
C PRO A 11 -11.18 -1.07 17.31
N ASP A 12 -12.19 -1.01 18.17
CA ASP A 12 -12.87 -2.22 18.66
C ASP A 12 -13.39 -3.10 17.52
N GLY A 13 -14.09 -2.49 16.56
CA GLY A 13 -14.59 -3.15 15.36
C GLY A 13 -13.48 -3.68 14.45
N GLN A 14 -12.32 -3.00 14.38
CA GLN A 14 -11.16 -3.51 13.65
C GLN A 14 -10.56 -4.74 14.34
N HIS A 15 -10.51 -4.76 15.68
CA HIS A 15 -10.10 -5.95 16.44
C HIS A 15 -11.10 -7.09 16.29
N GLU A 16 -12.40 -6.82 16.44
CA GLU A 16 -13.48 -7.81 16.31
C GLU A 16 -13.45 -8.50 14.95
N ILE A 17 -13.36 -7.75 13.85
CA ILE A 17 -13.34 -8.35 12.50
C ILE A 17 -12.08 -9.18 12.28
N CYS A 18 -10.91 -8.76 12.79
CA CYS A 18 -9.68 -9.54 12.69
C CYS A 18 -9.79 -10.87 13.45
N VAL A 19 -10.31 -10.83 14.68
CA VAL A 19 -10.52 -12.03 15.51
C VAL A 19 -11.50 -12.98 14.84
N GLU A 20 -12.65 -12.49 14.38
CA GLU A 20 -13.66 -13.31 13.70
C GLU A 20 -13.11 -13.93 12.41
N LEU A 21 -12.36 -13.16 11.61
CA LEU A 21 -11.74 -13.67 10.40
C LEU A 21 -10.72 -14.78 10.69
N LEU A 22 -9.87 -14.59 11.70
CA LEU A 22 -8.87 -15.58 12.09
C LEU A 22 -9.52 -16.85 12.64
N ASN A 23 -10.55 -16.73 13.48
CA ASN A 23 -11.36 -17.86 13.94
C ASN A 23 -11.95 -18.63 12.75
N HIS A 24 -12.57 -17.91 11.81
CA HIS A 24 -13.16 -18.49 10.61
C HIS A 24 -12.13 -19.23 9.74
N VAL A 25 -10.92 -18.68 9.61
CA VAL A 25 -9.83 -19.30 8.85
C VAL A 25 -9.34 -20.55 9.57
N VAL A 26 -8.99 -20.46 10.85
CA VAL A 26 -8.45 -21.57 11.63
C VAL A 26 -9.46 -22.71 11.76
N SER A 27 -10.76 -22.43 11.85
CA SER A 27 -11.80 -23.47 11.88
C SER A 27 -11.87 -24.32 10.61
N ARG A 28 -11.25 -23.88 9.51
CA ARG A 28 -11.15 -24.58 8.23
C ARG A 28 -9.77 -25.17 7.97
N GLY A 29 -8.84 -24.97 8.90
CA GLY A 29 -7.43 -25.35 8.80
C GLY A 29 -6.52 -24.13 8.90
N SER A 30 -5.42 -24.28 9.65
CA SER A 30 -4.44 -23.21 9.80
C SER A 30 -3.66 -23.01 8.51
N PRO A 31 -3.61 -21.78 7.97
CA PRO A 31 -2.83 -21.49 6.78
C PRO A 31 -1.33 -21.54 7.11
N ALA A 32 -0.50 -21.82 6.09
CA ALA A 32 0.95 -21.78 6.24
C ALA A 32 1.46 -20.36 6.56
N SER A 33 0.76 -19.33 6.09
CA SER A 33 1.03 -17.93 6.40
C SER A 33 -0.19 -17.05 6.17
N LEU A 34 -0.18 -15.86 6.77
CA LEU A 34 -1.13 -14.78 6.51
C LEU A 34 -0.39 -13.56 5.96
N ILE A 35 -0.83 -13.06 4.81
CA ILE A 35 -0.26 -11.86 4.19
C ILE A 35 -1.34 -10.78 4.12
N ALA A 36 -1.12 -9.67 4.82
CA ALA A 36 -1.88 -8.43 4.65
C ALA A 36 -1.21 -7.53 3.60
N THR A 37 -1.97 -6.66 2.95
CA THR A 37 -1.42 -5.70 1.98
C THR A 37 -1.92 -4.28 2.28
N ALA A 38 -1.03 -3.30 2.21
CA ALA A 38 -1.39 -1.90 2.42
C ALA A 38 -0.48 -0.93 1.63
N ALA A 39 -0.67 0.36 1.83
CA ALA A 39 0.16 1.42 1.28
C ALA A 39 1.20 1.91 2.30
N TYR A 40 2.40 2.24 1.81
CA TYR A 40 3.40 3.03 2.52
C TYR A 40 3.52 4.39 1.81
N VAL A 41 2.82 5.40 2.31
CA VAL A 41 2.69 6.69 1.62
C VAL A 41 3.95 7.54 1.83
N VAL A 42 4.55 8.00 0.73
CA VAL A 42 5.77 8.82 0.72
C VAL A 42 5.60 10.08 -0.13
N PRO A 43 6.25 11.20 0.23
CA PRO A 43 6.18 12.44 -0.55
C PRO A 43 6.77 12.25 -1.95
N GLU A 44 7.93 11.59 -2.02
CA GLU A 44 8.69 11.32 -3.23
C GLU A 44 8.98 9.83 -3.32
N TYR A 45 9.19 9.34 -4.54
CA TYR A 45 9.38 7.93 -4.83
C TYR A 45 10.51 7.72 -5.86
N SER A 46 11.01 6.49 -5.96
CA SER A 46 11.79 6.01 -7.11
C SER A 46 10.89 5.51 -8.25
N ASP A 47 11.39 5.54 -9.49
CA ASP A 47 10.66 5.08 -10.68
C ASP A 47 10.04 3.68 -10.51
N SER A 48 10.69 2.80 -9.75
CA SER A 48 10.11 1.57 -9.21
C SER A 48 9.60 1.79 -7.78
N ARG A 49 8.33 1.46 -7.52
CA ARG A 49 7.81 1.44 -6.15
C ARG A 49 8.43 0.28 -5.38
N ARG A 50 9.01 0.57 -4.23
CA ARG A 50 9.48 -0.44 -3.29
C ARG A 50 8.30 -1.14 -2.60
N VAL A 51 8.53 -2.34 -2.09
CA VAL A 51 7.62 -3.00 -1.15
C VAL A 51 8.33 -3.14 0.17
N PHE A 52 7.72 -2.60 1.22
CA PHE A 52 8.19 -2.77 2.58
C PHE A 52 7.46 -3.93 3.26
N VAL A 53 8.14 -4.66 4.15
CA VAL A 53 7.57 -5.80 4.85
C VAL A 53 7.83 -5.74 6.34
N ALA A 54 6.84 -6.11 7.13
CA ALA A 54 6.93 -6.26 8.58
C ALA A 54 5.95 -7.33 9.04
N GLY A 55 6.24 -8.02 10.13
CA GLY A 55 5.53 -9.23 10.48
C GLY A 55 5.93 -9.79 11.84
N ASN A 56 5.40 -10.97 12.17
CA ASN A 56 5.59 -11.62 13.46
C ASN A 56 6.56 -12.82 13.43
N ASP A 57 7.17 -13.10 12.27
CA ASP A 57 8.01 -14.28 12.05
C ASP A 57 9.25 -13.91 11.23
N GLU A 58 10.44 -14.05 11.82
CA GLU A 58 11.72 -13.70 11.18
C GLU A 58 11.98 -14.56 9.93
N GLY A 59 11.57 -15.84 9.96
CA GLY A 59 11.70 -16.74 8.81
C GLY A 59 10.95 -16.20 7.59
N LEU A 60 9.70 -15.77 7.77
CA LEU A 60 8.89 -15.13 6.75
C LEU A 60 9.48 -13.82 6.26
N LEU A 61 9.96 -12.96 7.17
CA LEU A 61 10.57 -11.71 6.76
C LEU A 61 11.84 -11.93 5.92
N ASN A 62 12.67 -12.90 6.29
CA ASN A 62 13.85 -13.28 5.50
C ASN A 62 13.47 -13.86 4.13
N GLU A 63 12.44 -14.72 4.05
CA GLU A 63 11.92 -15.23 2.77
C GLU A 63 11.44 -14.09 1.86
N LEU A 64 10.65 -13.16 2.39
CA LEU A 64 10.15 -12.00 1.65
C LEU A 64 11.27 -11.02 1.26
N GLY A 65 12.25 -10.83 2.14
CA GLY A 65 13.44 -10.01 1.89
C GLY A 65 14.28 -10.55 0.73
N ASN A 66 14.50 -11.87 0.69
CA ASN A 66 15.21 -12.53 -0.41
C ASN A 66 14.47 -12.43 -1.76
N LEU A 67 13.15 -12.19 -1.73
CA LEU A 67 12.33 -11.96 -2.92
C LEU A 67 12.25 -10.48 -3.33
N GLY A 68 12.97 -9.59 -2.64
CA GLY A 68 13.04 -8.15 -2.95
C GLY A 68 12.18 -7.24 -2.05
N GLY A 69 11.57 -7.80 -1.00
CA GLY A 69 10.93 -6.99 0.05
C GLY A 69 11.95 -6.23 0.91
N ASN A 70 11.59 -5.03 1.36
CA ASN A 70 12.43 -4.21 2.24
C ASN A 70 11.92 -4.38 3.68
N ILE A 71 12.66 -5.10 4.51
CA ILE A 71 12.25 -5.35 5.90
C ILE A 71 12.29 -4.02 6.68
N LEU A 72 11.19 -3.69 7.34
CA LEU A 72 11.13 -2.55 8.26
C LEU A 72 11.63 -2.97 9.63
N GLU A 73 12.59 -2.22 10.17
CA GLU A 73 13.12 -2.43 11.54
C GLU A 73 12.29 -1.70 12.60
N GLU A 74 11.60 -0.62 12.21
CA GLU A 74 10.83 0.24 13.10
C GLU A 74 9.56 0.77 12.44
N GLY A 75 8.66 1.30 13.28
CA GLY A 75 7.38 1.87 12.86
C GLY A 75 6.18 1.11 13.41
N VAL A 76 4.98 1.62 13.09
CA VAL A 76 3.71 1.04 13.52
C VAL A 76 2.78 0.95 12.31
N ILE A 77 2.27 -0.25 12.05
CA ILE A 77 1.22 -0.47 11.06
C ILE A 77 -0.13 -0.40 11.77
N THR A 78 -0.97 0.54 11.36
CA THR A 78 -2.29 0.78 11.96
C THR A 78 -3.41 0.14 11.13
N GLY A 79 -4.61 0.12 11.69
CA GLY A 79 -5.79 -0.42 11.02
C GLY A 79 -5.79 -1.95 10.94
N VAL A 80 -6.76 -2.49 10.18
CA VAL A 80 -6.96 -3.94 10.02
C VAL A 80 -5.69 -4.65 9.55
N ASN A 81 -4.89 -4.03 8.67
CA ASN A 81 -3.68 -4.61 8.11
C ASN A 81 -2.57 -4.86 9.15
N GLY A 82 -2.45 -3.99 10.16
CA GLY A 82 -1.53 -4.20 11.27
C GLY A 82 -2.12 -5.10 12.35
N ILE A 83 -3.38 -4.85 12.71
CA ILE A 83 -4.10 -5.57 13.77
C ILE A 83 -4.19 -7.07 13.47
N ILE A 84 -4.47 -7.46 12.22
CA ILE A 84 -4.59 -8.87 11.85
C ILE A 84 -3.26 -9.62 11.97
N VAL A 85 -2.13 -8.97 11.62
CA VAL A 85 -0.78 -9.52 11.77
C VAL A 85 -0.44 -9.69 13.24
N GLY A 86 -0.80 -8.71 14.08
CA GLY A 86 -0.65 -8.81 15.54
C GLY A 86 -1.43 -9.99 16.12
N TRP A 87 -2.71 -10.11 15.77
CA TRP A 87 -3.56 -11.22 16.24
C TRP A 87 -3.12 -12.58 15.71
N ALA A 88 -2.62 -12.68 14.48
CA ALA A 88 -2.17 -13.95 13.89
C ALA A 88 -1.14 -14.68 14.78
N SER A 89 -0.33 -13.93 15.54
CA SER A 89 0.59 -14.49 16.56
C SER A 89 -0.13 -15.33 17.61
N TYR A 90 -1.29 -14.89 18.09
CA TYR A 90 -2.11 -15.63 19.07
C TYR A 90 -2.62 -16.96 18.51
N TYR A 91 -2.82 -17.03 17.19
CA TYR A 91 -3.25 -18.24 16.49
C TYR A 91 -2.08 -19.12 16.02
N GLY A 92 -0.83 -18.76 16.34
CA GLY A 92 0.35 -19.48 15.88
C GLY A 92 0.56 -19.41 14.36
N ILE A 93 0.05 -18.37 13.71
CA ILE A 93 0.18 -18.17 12.26
C ILE A 93 1.31 -17.17 12.00
N ARG A 94 2.33 -17.62 11.26
CA ARG A 94 3.35 -16.71 10.72
C ARG A 94 2.70 -15.75 9.73
N SER A 95 2.96 -14.47 9.89
CA SER A 95 2.25 -13.42 9.17
C SER A 95 3.11 -12.20 8.92
N ALA A 96 2.79 -11.51 7.84
CA ALA A 96 3.44 -10.27 7.45
C ALA A 96 2.45 -9.35 6.74
N VAL A 97 2.74 -8.06 6.75
CA VAL A 97 2.15 -7.08 5.85
C VAL A 97 3.14 -6.74 4.75
N MET A 98 2.65 -6.61 3.51
CA MET A 98 3.38 -6.03 2.38
C MET A 98 2.83 -4.63 2.11
N LEU A 99 3.70 -3.63 2.17
CA LEU A 99 3.35 -2.22 2.04
C LEU A 99 3.93 -1.67 0.74
N GLY A 100 3.07 -1.39 -0.23
CA GLY A 100 3.49 -0.79 -1.49
C GLY A 100 3.83 0.68 -1.29
N GLU A 101 5.05 1.09 -1.60
CA GLU A 101 5.43 2.49 -1.63
C GLU A 101 4.48 3.26 -2.56
N THR A 102 3.81 4.28 -2.03
CA THR A 102 2.71 4.96 -2.71
C THR A 102 2.96 6.46 -2.72
N TRP A 103 2.81 7.09 -3.88
CA TRP A 103 3.03 8.53 -4.02
C TRP A 103 1.95 9.34 -3.31
N SER A 104 2.30 10.17 -2.33
CA SER A 104 1.34 11.02 -1.61
C SER A 104 0.39 11.81 -2.52
N THR A 105 0.89 12.43 -3.59
CA THR A 105 0.02 13.19 -4.51
C THR A 105 -1.01 12.32 -5.22
N ILE A 106 -0.74 11.04 -5.50
CA ILE A 106 -1.76 10.16 -6.10
C ILE A 106 -2.92 9.94 -5.13
N VAL A 107 -2.61 9.86 -3.83
CA VAL A 107 -3.59 9.71 -2.75
C VAL A 107 -4.39 11.00 -2.56
N GLU A 108 -3.74 12.16 -2.61
CA GLU A 108 -4.39 13.47 -2.53
C GLU A 108 -5.38 13.70 -3.68
N PHE A 109 -5.07 13.17 -4.87
CA PHE A 109 -5.98 13.17 -6.01
C PHE A 109 -7.06 12.08 -5.94
N ASN A 110 -7.09 11.27 -4.88
CA ASN A 110 -8.00 10.14 -4.68
C ASN A 110 -7.96 9.14 -5.86
N GLU A 111 -6.75 8.87 -6.36
CA GLU A 111 -6.49 7.94 -7.45
C GLU A 111 -5.66 6.74 -6.97
N VAL A 112 -5.57 5.69 -7.79
CA VAL A 112 -4.84 4.46 -7.46
C VAL A 112 -3.40 4.53 -7.96
N ASP A 113 -2.43 4.23 -7.08
CA ASP A 113 -1.04 3.99 -7.49
C ASP A 113 -0.87 2.58 -8.06
N TYR A 114 -1.14 2.42 -9.35
CA TYR A 114 -1.02 1.13 -10.02
C TYR A 114 0.41 0.58 -10.05
N ARG A 115 1.44 1.43 -9.93
CA ARG A 115 2.83 0.96 -9.78
C ARG A 115 3.04 0.33 -8.41
N ALA A 116 2.48 0.91 -7.36
CA ALA A 116 2.51 0.33 -6.01
C ALA A 116 1.78 -1.01 -5.97
N VAL A 117 0.59 -1.09 -6.59
CA VAL A 117 -0.18 -2.34 -6.73
C VAL A 117 0.65 -3.39 -7.45
N LYS A 118 1.26 -3.03 -8.58
CA LYS A 118 2.12 -3.93 -9.35
C LYS A 118 3.26 -4.49 -8.50
N SER A 119 3.99 -3.65 -7.80
CA SER A 119 5.11 -4.08 -6.95
C SER A 119 4.67 -5.06 -5.86
N VAL A 120 3.55 -4.79 -5.19
CA VAL A 120 2.99 -5.70 -4.17
C VAL A 120 2.54 -7.03 -4.79
N VAL A 121 1.85 -7.00 -5.92
CA VAL A 121 1.41 -8.22 -6.63
C VAL A 121 2.60 -9.03 -7.15
N ASP A 122 3.67 -8.37 -7.60
CA ASP A 122 4.90 -9.03 -8.04
C ASP A 122 5.64 -9.72 -6.90
N LEU A 123 5.70 -9.12 -5.72
CA LEU A 123 6.26 -9.78 -4.53
C LEU A 123 5.37 -10.95 -4.10
N LEU A 124 4.05 -10.73 -4.05
CA LEU A 124 3.09 -11.76 -3.65
C LEU A 124 3.09 -12.96 -4.61
N LYS A 125 3.14 -12.73 -5.92
CA LYS A 125 3.17 -13.83 -6.91
C LYS A 125 4.47 -14.63 -6.82
N SER A 126 5.59 -13.96 -6.51
CA SER A 126 6.89 -14.60 -6.30
C SER A 126 6.88 -15.46 -5.04
N TYR A 127 6.30 -14.94 -3.95
CA TYR A 127 6.11 -15.68 -2.70
C TYR A 127 5.20 -16.90 -2.86
N LEU A 128 4.05 -16.74 -3.51
CA LEU A 128 3.09 -17.81 -3.75
C LEU A 128 3.50 -18.75 -4.89
N LYS A 129 4.55 -18.43 -5.64
CA LYS A 129 5.03 -19.16 -6.83
C LYS A 129 3.95 -19.34 -7.90
N ILE A 130 3.11 -18.32 -8.08
CA ILE A 130 2.03 -18.30 -9.07
C ILE A 130 2.36 -17.38 -10.24
N LYS A 131 1.80 -17.68 -11.41
CA LYS A 131 1.95 -16.86 -12.62
C LYS A 131 0.72 -16.00 -12.81
N ILE A 132 0.87 -14.71 -12.57
CA ILE A 132 -0.18 -13.71 -12.82
C ILE A 132 0.45 -12.60 -13.69
N PRO A 133 -0.16 -12.25 -14.84
CA PRO A 133 0.26 -11.13 -15.64
C PRO A 133 -0.01 -9.82 -14.89
N THR A 134 0.89 -8.86 -15.01
CA THR A 134 0.84 -7.57 -14.31
C THR A 134 1.14 -6.38 -15.23
N GLU A 135 1.25 -6.66 -16.53
CA GLU A 135 1.66 -5.70 -17.55
C GLU A 135 0.61 -4.60 -17.73
N ASP A 136 -0.68 -4.95 -17.64
CA ASP A 136 -1.80 -4.00 -17.73
C ASP A 136 -1.83 -2.98 -16.58
N LEU A 137 -1.14 -3.23 -15.46
CA LEU A 137 -1.02 -2.25 -14.38
C LEU A 137 -0.12 -1.08 -14.78
N LEU A 138 0.83 -1.28 -15.69
CA LEU A 138 1.71 -0.21 -16.16
C LEU A 138 0.95 0.78 -17.04
N SER A 139 0.09 0.29 -17.94
CA SER A 139 -0.74 1.18 -18.78
C SER A 139 -1.74 1.96 -17.93
N GLN A 140 -2.33 1.34 -16.91
CA GLN A 140 -3.20 2.04 -15.95
C GLN A 140 -2.44 3.10 -15.14
N ALA A 141 -1.21 2.80 -14.71
CA ALA A 141 -0.36 3.78 -14.04
C ALA A 141 -0.09 5.01 -14.93
N GLU A 142 0.29 4.80 -16.19
CA GLU A 142 0.57 5.87 -17.13
C GLU A 142 -0.63 6.79 -17.36
N VAL A 143 -1.84 6.23 -17.44
CA VAL A 143 -3.08 7.01 -17.58
C VAL A 143 -3.33 7.88 -16.34
N VAL A 144 -3.25 7.31 -15.14
CA VAL A 144 -3.48 8.04 -13.89
C VAL A 144 -2.42 9.13 -13.69
N GLU A 145 -1.14 8.78 -13.81
CA GLU A 145 -0.04 9.72 -13.63
C GLU A 145 -0.11 10.88 -14.63
N SER A 146 -0.48 10.61 -15.88
CA SER A 146 -0.63 11.66 -16.90
C SER A 146 -1.77 12.62 -16.57
N ARG A 147 -2.90 12.13 -16.05
CA ARG A 147 -4.02 12.98 -15.59
C ARG A 147 -3.59 13.88 -14.44
N ILE A 148 -2.87 13.35 -13.46
CA ILE A 148 -2.37 14.12 -12.31
C ILE A 148 -1.37 15.18 -12.77
N LYS A 149 -0.38 14.80 -13.60
CA LYS A 149 0.61 15.74 -14.17
C LYS A 149 -0.06 16.87 -14.95
N ALA A 150 -1.09 16.56 -15.74
CA ALA A 150 -1.85 17.57 -16.47
C ALA A 150 -2.58 18.54 -15.53
N ALA A 151 -3.22 18.04 -14.47
CA ALA A 151 -3.90 18.85 -13.47
C ALA A 151 -2.91 19.77 -12.72
N LEU A 152 -1.78 19.24 -12.27
CA LEU A 152 -0.72 20.00 -11.61
C LEU A 152 -0.16 21.11 -12.51
N SER A 153 0.04 20.83 -13.80
CA SER A 153 0.49 21.83 -14.79
C SER A 153 -0.51 22.97 -14.94
N GLN A 154 -1.82 22.68 -14.96
CA GLN A 154 -2.86 23.70 -15.03
C GLN A 154 -2.87 24.60 -13.79
N VAL A 155 -2.76 24.01 -12.59
CA VAL A 155 -2.68 24.75 -11.33
C VAL A 155 -1.45 25.66 -11.32
N SER A 156 -0.27 25.15 -11.68
CA SER A 156 0.96 25.93 -11.77
C SER A 156 0.83 27.13 -12.72
N LYS A 157 0.25 26.93 -13.92
CA LYS A 157 -0.01 28.02 -14.88
C LYS A 157 -0.97 29.08 -14.33
N LEU A 158 -2.00 28.69 -13.60
CA LEU A 158 -2.95 29.63 -12.99
C LEU A 158 -2.31 30.43 -11.85
N MET A 159 -1.49 29.79 -11.02
CA MET A 159 -0.77 30.47 -9.93
C MET A 159 0.29 31.43 -10.46
N GLY A 160 1.06 31.04 -11.50
CA GLY A 160 2.04 31.92 -12.14
C GLY A 160 1.40 33.17 -12.73
N ARG A 161 0.28 33.03 -13.44
CA ARG A 161 -0.50 34.17 -13.98
C ARG A 161 -1.10 35.06 -12.87
N GLY A 162 -1.37 34.51 -11.69
CA GLY A 162 -1.86 35.23 -10.53
C GLY A 162 -0.77 36.08 -9.85
N ALA A 163 0.45 35.55 -9.78
CA ALA A 163 1.63 36.27 -9.26
C ALA A 163 2.02 37.45 -10.15
N GLU A 164 2.12 37.22 -11.48
CA GLU A 164 2.42 38.28 -12.46
C GLU A 164 1.40 39.43 -12.42
N ARG A 165 0.11 39.12 -12.21
CA ARG A 165 -0.96 40.13 -12.08
C ARG A 165 -0.92 40.92 -10.78
N ARG A 166 -0.39 40.34 -9.69
CA ARG A 166 -0.22 41.03 -8.40
C ARG A 166 0.98 41.97 -8.44
N GLU A 167 2.12 41.50 -8.94
CA GLU A 167 3.31 42.34 -9.13
C GLU A 167 3.00 43.54 -10.05
N SER A 168 2.28 43.32 -11.16
CA SER A 168 1.88 44.41 -12.07
C SER A 168 0.94 45.46 -11.44
N ARG A 169 0.26 45.13 -10.33
CA ARG A 169 -0.60 46.08 -9.58
C ARG A 169 0.13 46.80 -8.46
N GLU A 170 1.25 46.28 -7.97
CA GLU A 170 2.06 46.92 -6.92
C GLU A 170 3.08 47.92 -7.49
N ILE A 171 3.37 47.85 -8.80
CA ILE A 171 4.32 48.74 -9.50
C ILE A 171 3.60 49.95 -10.15
N MET A 172 2.28 50.08 -10.00
CA MET A 172 1.45 51.18 -10.51
C MET A 172 0.91 52.02 -9.36
#